data_AF-A0A7V5T5T8-F1
#
_entry.id   AF-A0A7V5T5T8-F1
#
_cell.length_a   1.000
_cell.length_b   1.000
_cell.length_c   1.000
_cell.angle_alpha   90.00
_cell.angle_beta   90.00
_cell.angle_gamma   90.00
#
_symmetry.space_group_name_H-M   'P 1'
#
loop_
_entity.id
_entity.type
_entity.pdbx_description
1 polymer ?
#
loop_
_entity_poly.entity_id
_entity_poly.type
_entity_poly.pdbx_seq_one_letter_code
_entity_poly.pdbx_strand_id
1 'polypeptide(L)'
;GGTAFYDALWRVLTEVERRPGRRKAIVVMTDGVDNSIRQPWLFPTEHTFEELLARVQESDVLIYPIYLDTEYEMVVRQRRESPMSYALARRQLLALAEHSAGTLYRADTVEDLEGVYQRIADELRTIYSLAYSPINTARDGKWRTIRVKVLRPGVRVKARRGYYAR
;
A
#
# COMPACT_ATOMS: atom_id res chain seq x y z
N GLY A 1 1.69 -13.11 -20.06
CA GLY A 1 2.17 -13.12 -18.66
C GLY A 1 1.10 -12.50 -17.81
N GLY A 2 0.85 -13.05 -16.62
CA GLY A 2 -0.10 -12.48 -15.66
C GLY A 2 0.56 -11.58 -14.64
N THR A 3 -0.24 -10.74 -13.97
CA THR A 3 0.24 -9.90 -12.86
C THR A 3 -0.09 -10.59 -11.54
N ALA A 4 0.92 -11.11 -10.84
CA ALA A 4 0.82 -11.64 -9.47
C ALA A 4 1.32 -10.58 -8.47
N PHE A 5 0.58 -9.48 -8.39
CA PHE A 5 0.91 -8.29 -7.60
C PHE A 5 0.97 -8.60 -6.10
N TYR A 6 0.05 -9.39 -5.54
CA TYR A 6 0.05 -9.64 -4.09
C TYR A 6 1.31 -10.40 -3.64
N ASP A 7 1.62 -11.49 -4.32
CA ASP A 7 2.78 -12.33 -4.02
C ASP A 7 4.10 -11.57 -4.28
N ALA A 8 4.15 -10.75 -5.34
CA ALA A 8 5.29 -9.89 -5.61
C ALA A 8 5.50 -8.86 -4.48
N LEU A 9 4.44 -8.18 -4.03
CA LEU A 9 4.56 -7.21 -2.95
C LEU A 9 4.92 -7.87 -1.62
N TRP A 10 4.37 -9.05 -1.33
CA TRP A 10 4.72 -9.86 -0.16
C TRP A 10 6.21 -10.20 -0.12
N ARG A 11 6.77 -10.62 -1.25
CA ARG A 11 8.19 -10.96 -1.37
C ARG A 11 9.07 -9.73 -1.18
N VAL A 12 8.74 -8.61 -1.84
CA VAL A 12 9.47 -7.34 -1.67
C VAL A 12 9.41 -6.87 -0.22
N LEU A 13 8.25 -6.97 0.42
CA LEU A 13 8.07 -6.63 1.83
C LEU A 13 9.00 -7.43 2.74
N THR A 14 9.07 -8.75 2.53
CA THR A 14 9.98 -9.64 3.25
C THR A 14 11.44 -9.20 3.13
N GLU A 15 11.84 -8.82 1.93
CA GLU A 15 13.24 -8.49 1.65
C GLU A 15 13.60 -7.11 2.20
N VAL A 16 12.68 -6.16 2.16
CA VAL A 16 12.85 -4.83 2.76
C VAL A 16 12.88 -4.91 4.28
N GLU A 17 12.05 -5.75 4.90
CA GLU A 17 12.04 -5.99 6.35
C GLU A 17 13.37 -6.54 6.87
N ARG A 18 14.05 -7.37 6.08
CA ARG A 18 15.37 -7.91 6.43
C ARG A 18 16.51 -6.90 6.35
N ARG A 19 16.36 -5.80 5.60
CA ARG A 19 17.42 -4.81 5.45
C ARG A 19 17.63 -4.01 6.75
N PRO A 20 18.88 -3.67 7.12
CA PRO A 20 19.13 -2.75 8.22
C PRO A 20 18.62 -1.34 7.86
N GLY A 21 18.20 -0.58 8.88
CA GLY A 21 17.71 0.80 8.71
C GLY A 21 16.31 1.01 9.28
N ARG A 22 16.05 2.22 9.78
CA ARG A 22 14.80 2.56 10.47
C ARG A 22 13.71 3.15 9.56
N ARG A 23 14.08 3.54 8.34
CA ARG A 23 13.17 4.18 7.36
C ARG A 23 13.13 3.33 6.11
N LYS A 24 12.02 2.63 5.91
CA LYS A 24 11.83 1.70 4.81
C LYS A 24 10.58 2.08 4.07
N ALA A 25 10.69 2.14 2.74
CA ALA A 25 9.57 2.43 1.88
C ALA A 25 9.63 1.54 0.64
N ILE A 26 8.46 1.15 0.16
CA ILE A 26 8.24 0.48 -1.10
C ILE A 26 7.48 1.45 -1.99
N VAL A 27 8.03 1.76 -3.15
CA VAL A 27 7.31 2.44 -4.22
C VAL A 27 6.92 1.39 -5.24
N VAL A 28 5.63 1.27 -5.51
CA VAL A 28 5.11 0.24 -6.42
C VAL A 28 4.28 0.88 -7.50
N MET A 29 4.61 0.63 -8.76
CA MET A 29 3.89 1.16 -9.92
C MET A 29 3.11 0.01 -10.55
N THR A 30 1.79 0.18 -10.67
CA THR A 30 0.90 -0.86 -11.18
C THR A 30 -0.45 -0.27 -11.58
N ASP A 31 -1.16 -0.91 -12.52
CA ASP A 31 -2.58 -0.65 -12.75
C ASP A 31 -3.47 -1.32 -11.70
N GLY A 32 -2.87 -2.13 -10.80
CA GLY A 32 -3.50 -2.79 -9.67
C GLY A 32 -4.40 -3.97 -10.05
N VAL A 33 -4.51 -4.30 -11.33
CA VAL A 33 -5.34 -5.41 -11.80
C VAL A 33 -4.52 -6.70 -11.71
N ASP A 34 -4.64 -7.37 -10.56
CA ASP A 34 -4.04 -8.68 -10.33
C ASP A 34 -4.87 -9.78 -11.01
N ASN A 35 -4.21 -10.75 -11.63
CA ASN A 35 -4.87 -11.85 -12.33
C ASN A 35 -5.70 -12.75 -11.41
N SER A 36 -5.29 -12.90 -10.15
CA SER A 36 -6.01 -13.66 -9.13
C SER A 36 -7.38 -13.07 -8.83
N ILE A 37 -7.57 -11.74 -9.02
CA ILE A 37 -8.88 -11.09 -8.89
C ILE A 37 -9.86 -11.63 -9.92
N ARG A 38 -9.38 -11.85 -11.16
CA ARG A 38 -10.23 -12.20 -12.31
C ARG A 38 -10.49 -13.70 -12.40
N GLN A 39 -9.45 -14.51 -12.15
CA GLN A 39 -9.53 -15.96 -12.30
C GLN A 39 -8.73 -16.67 -11.19
N PRO A 40 -9.22 -16.68 -9.95
CA PRO A 40 -8.50 -17.27 -8.80
C PRO A 40 -8.08 -18.72 -9.02
N TRP A 41 -8.89 -19.49 -9.76
CA TRP A 41 -8.63 -20.89 -10.07
C TRP A 41 -7.51 -21.11 -11.10
N LEU A 42 -7.31 -20.15 -12.01
CA LEU A 42 -6.31 -20.22 -13.08
C LEU A 42 -5.01 -19.51 -12.70
N PHE A 43 -5.10 -18.54 -11.78
CA PHE A 43 -3.98 -17.82 -11.21
C PHE A 43 -4.09 -17.86 -9.68
N PRO A 44 -3.80 -19.03 -9.07
CA PRO A 44 -3.77 -19.12 -7.62
C PRO A 44 -2.71 -18.17 -7.09
N THR A 45 -3.05 -17.47 -6.01
CA THR A 45 -2.14 -16.60 -5.27
C THR A 45 -1.68 -17.33 -4.02
N GLU A 46 -0.41 -17.22 -3.66
CA GLU A 46 0.08 -17.76 -2.39
C GLU A 46 -0.48 -16.98 -1.20
N HIS A 47 -0.69 -15.67 -1.40
CA HIS A 47 -1.21 -14.76 -0.40
C HIS A 47 -2.41 -13.95 -0.92
N THR A 48 -3.52 -14.03 -0.21
CA THR A 48 -4.70 -13.19 -0.45
C THR A 48 -4.41 -11.72 -0.16
N PHE A 49 -5.25 -10.83 -0.69
CA PHE A 49 -5.14 -9.40 -0.38
C PHE A 49 -5.31 -9.14 1.12
N GLU A 50 -6.20 -9.86 1.78
CA GLU A 50 -6.47 -9.75 3.21
C GLU A 50 -5.23 -10.12 4.05
N GLU A 51 -4.54 -11.21 3.69
CA GLU A 51 -3.29 -11.61 4.34
C GLU A 51 -2.17 -10.59 4.13
N LEU A 52 -2.03 -10.10 2.89
CA LEU A 52 -1.08 -9.05 2.56
C LEU A 52 -1.37 -7.77 3.36
N LEU A 53 -2.62 -7.34 3.44
CA LEU A 53 -3.01 -6.14 4.18
C LEU A 53 -2.75 -6.31 5.67
N ALA A 54 -3.07 -7.47 6.25
CA ALA A 54 -2.77 -7.77 7.65
C ALA A 54 -1.26 -7.71 7.92
N ARG A 55 -0.43 -8.21 7.00
CA ARG A 55 1.03 -8.10 7.11
C ARG A 55 1.52 -6.65 7.01
N VAL A 56 0.97 -5.86 6.09
CA VAL A 56 1.32 -4.43 5.95
C VAL A 56 0.98 -3.63 7.21
N GLN A 57 -0.09 -4.00 7.91
CA GLN A 57 -0.46 -3.38 9.19
C GLN A 57 0.54 -3.69 10.32
N GLU A 58 1.29 -4.78 10.22
CA GLU A 58 2.28 -5.21 11.23
C GLU A 58 3.71 -4.78 10.89
N SER A 59 4.03 -4.65 9.60
CA SER A 59 5.32 -4.19 9.11
C SER A 59 5.53 -2.71 9.39
N ASP A 60 6.76 -2.20 9.62
CA ASP A 60 7.10 -0.76 9.70
C ASP A 60 7.43 -0.09 8.34
N VAL A 61 7.11 -0.76 7.24
CA VAL A 61 7.42 -0.30 5.88
C VAL A 61 6.29 0.59 5.34
N LEU A 62 6.65 1.76 4.81
CA LEU A 62 5.72 2.65 4.09
C LEU A 62 5.50 2.14 2.66
N ILE A 63 4.27 2.20 2.15
CA ILE A 63 3.96 1.78 0.78
C ILE A 63 3.37 2.96 0.02
N TYR A 64 3.99 3.27 -1.12
CA TYR A 64 3.58 4.32 -2.06
C TYR A 64 3.17 3.70 -3.38
N PRO A 65 1.90 3.33 -3.56
CA PRO A 65 1.42 2.87 -4.84
C PRO A 65 1.29 4.04 -5.81
N ILE A 66 1.72 3.81 -7.05
CA ILE A 66 1.54 4.67 -8.21
C ILE A 66 0.61 3.92 -9.16
N TYR A 67 -0.66 4.35 -9.16
CA TYR A 67 -1.69 3.79 -10.02
C TYR A 67 -1.55 4.33 -11.44
N LEU A 68 -1.31 3.42 -12.39
CA LEU A 68 -1.33 3.71 -13.82
C LEU A 68 -2.75 3.52 -14.35
N ASP A 69 -3.35 4.57 -14.90
CA ASP A 69 -4.70 4.46 -15.47
C ASP A 69 -4.67 3.86 -16.89
N THR A 70 -4.81 2.55 -16.96
CA THR A 70 -4.97 1.79 -18.21
C THR A 70 -6.42 1.34 -18.44
N GLU A 71 -7.39 1.85 -17.65
CA GLU A 71 -8.76 1.34 -17.63
C GLU A 71 -9.44 1.46 -19.00
N TYR A 72 -9.33 2.61 -19.66
CA TYR A 72 -9.94 2.83 -20.97
C TYR A 72 -9.44 1.82 -22.02
N GLU A 73 -8.13 1.63 -22.09
CA GLU A 73 -7.51 0.72 -23.06
C GLU A 73 -7.93 -0.74 -22.79
N MET A 74 -7.89 -1.18 -21.53
CA MET A 74 -8.15 -2.57 -21.16
C MET A 74 -9.63 -2.94 -21.14
N VAL A 75 -10.50 -2.02 -20.76
CA VAL A 75 -11.95 -2.22 -20.64
C VAL A 75 -12.68 -1.89 -21.94
N VAL A 76 -12.41 -0.75 -22.56
CA VAL A 76 -13.17 -0.26 -23.72
C VAL A 76 -12.60 -0.81 -25.02
N ARG A 77 -11.29 -0.64 -25.24
CA ARG A 77 -10.64 -1.03 -26.50
C ARG A 77 -10.38 -2.52 -26.61
N GLN A 78 -9.73 -3.10 -25.60
CA GLN A 78 -9.33 -4.51 -25.63
C GLN A 78 -10.40 -5.45 -25.09
N ARG A 79 -11.33 -4.95 -24.26
CA ARG A 79 -12.38 -5.75 -23.58
C ARG A 79 -11.81 -6.97 -22.84
N ARG A 80 -10.62 -6.81 -22.26
CA ARG A 80 -9.91 -7.86 -21.51
C ARG A 80 -10.20 -7.78 -20.02
N GLU A 81 -10.57 -6.58 -19.55
CA GLU A 81 -10.85 -6.29 -18.15
C GLU A 81 -12.23 -5.67 -17.95
N SER A 82 -12.66 -5.60 -16.69
CA SER A 82 -13.93 -4.98 -16.30
C SER A 82 -13.71 -3.69 -15.51
N PRO A 83 -14.64 -2.72 -15.56
CA PRO A 83 -14.60 -1.54 -14.69
C PRO A 83 -14.55 -1.92 -13.20
N MET A 84 -15.18 -3.05 -12.85
CA MET A 84 -15.24 -3.54 -11.47
C MET A 84 -13.88 -4.05 -10.98
N SER A 85 -13.09 -4.69 -11.84
CA SER A 85 -11.70 -5.09 -11.55
C SER A 85 -10.85 -3.86 -11.19
N TYR A 86 -10.93 -2.80 -12.00
CA TYR A 86 -10.22 -1.55 -11.77
C TYR A 86 -10.69 -0.80 -10.51
N ALA A 87 -11.99 -0.81 -10.24
CA ALA A 87 -12.52 -0.24 -9.01
C ALA A 87 -12.01 -0.98 -7.76
N LEU A 88 -11.92 -2.31 -7.80
CA LEU A 88 -11.36 -3.12 -6.72
C LEU A 88 -9.86 -2.87 -6.56
N ALA A 89 -9.10 -2.90 -7.65
CA ALA A 89 -7.68 -2.58 -7.70
C ALA A 89 -7.36 -1.24 -7.01
N ARG A 90 -8.05 -0.16 -7.40
CA ARG A 90 -7.88 1.16 -6.79
C ARG A 90 -8.16 1.16 -5.29
N ARG A 91 -9.21 0.46 -4.84
CA ARG A 91 -9.54 0.35 -3.41
C ARG A 91 -8.45 -0.38 -2.64
N GLN A 92 -7.90 -1.44 -3.21
CA GLN A 92 -6.84 -2.24 -2.59
C GLN A 92 -5.53 -1.45 -2.50
N LEU A 93 -5.13 -0.76 -3.57
CA LEU A 93 -3.96 0.13 -3.56
C LEU A 93 -4.12 1.25 -2.53
N LEU A 94 -5.31 1.86 -2.44
CA LEU A 94 -5.62 2.87 -1.43
C LEU A 94 -5.48 2.31 -0.01
N ALA A 95 -6.02 1.12 0.25
CA ALA A 95 -5.90 0.47 1.56
C ALA A 95 -4.44 0.18 1.94
N LEU A 96 -3.60 -0.30 1.01
CA LEU A 96 -2.17 -0.51 1.25
C LEU A 96 -1.47 0.80 1.63
N ALA A 97 -1.76 1.90 0.92
CA ALA A 97 -1.21 3.21 1.24
C ALA A 97 -1.66 3.70 2.63
N GLU A 98 -2.95 3.63 2.93
CA GLU A 98 -3.50 4.11 4.21
C GLU A 98 -2.97 3.32 5.42
N HIS A 99 -2.91 2.00 5.31
CA HIS A 99 -2.47 1.14 6.41
C HIS A 99 -0.97 1.18 6.64
N SER A 100 -0.18 1.46 5.59
CA SER A 100 1.26 1.68 5.70
C SER A 100 1.64 3.13 6.04
N ALA A 101 0.68 4.06 6.10
CA ALA A 101 0.89 5.51 6.23
C ALA A 101 1.61 6.18 5.04
N GLY A 102 1.54 5.58 3.85
CA GLY A 102 1.97 6.18 2.59
C GLY A 102 0.86 6.95 1.86
N THR A 103 1.01 7.07 0.54
CA THR A 103 0.10 7.82 -0.34
C THR A 103 -0.11 7.07 -1.64
N LEU A 104 -1.37 6.93 -2.05
CA LEU A 104 -1.70 6.52 -3.41
C LEU A 104 -1.51 7.72 -4.35
N TYR A 105 -0.61 7.58 -5.31
CA TYR A 105 -0.44 8.50 -6.42
C TYR A 105 -1.11 7.92 -7.66
N ARG A 106 -1.55 8.81 -8.56
CA ARG A 106 -2.05 8.46 -9.89
C ARG A 106 -1.10 9.07 -10.92
N ALA A 107 -0.81 8.31 -11.96
CA ALA A 107 -0.11 8.78 -13.14
C ALA A 107 -0.90 8.33 -14.37
N ASP A 108 -1.23 9.29 -15.24
CA ASP A 108 -1.94 9.03 -16.49
C ASP A 108 -0.95 8.83 -17.64
N THR A 109 0.24 9.42 -17.51
CA THR A 109 1.32 9.40 -18.49
C THR A 109 2.67 9.07 -17.85
N VAL A 110 3.67 8.75 -18.68
CA VAL A 110 5.04 8.50 -18.20
C VAL A 110 5.66 9.80 -17.66
N GLU A 111 5.30 10.93 -18.25
CA GLU A 111 5.75 12.27 -17.86
C GLU A 111 5.30 12.64 -16.44
N ASP A 112 4.12 12.16 -16.01
CA ASP A 112 3.63 12.36 -14.63
C ASP A 112 4.50 11.67 -13.58
N LEU A 113 5.22 10.61 -13.96
CA LEU A 113 5.99 9.79 -13.02
C LEU A 113 7.12 10.60 -12.38
N GLU A 114 7.79 11.47 -13.11
CA GLU A 114 8.86 12.29 -12.56
C GLU A 114 8.35 13.15 -11.39
N GLY A 115 7.22 13.84 -11.58
CA GLY A 115 6.59 14.64 -10.54
C GLY A 115 6.06 13.80 -9.37
N VAL A 116 5.58 12.58 -9.63
CA VAL A 116 5.18 11.63 -8.57
C VAL A 116 6.38 11.21 -7.74
N TYR A 117 7.50 10.81 -8.36
CA TYR A 117 8.70 10.40 -7.65
C TYR A 117 9.32 11.53 -6.83
N GLN A 118 9.31 12.76 -7.34
CA GLN A 118 9.75 13.93 -6.58
C GLN A 118 8.91 14.14 -5.31
N ARG A 119 7.57 14.08 -5.42
CA ARG A 119 6.67 14.18 -4.26
C ARG A 119 6.90 13.07 -3.24
N ILE A 120 7.12 11.83 -3.70
CA ILE A 120 7.46 10.72 -2.82
C ILE A 120 8.79 11.00 -2.11
N ALA A 121 9.82 11.44 -2.83
CA ALA A 121 11.13 11.74 -2.24
C ALA A 121 11.05 12.84 -1.16
N ASP A 122 10.27 13.89 -1.39
CA ASP A 122 10.05 14.96 -0.41
C ASP A 122 9.27 14.45 0.80
N GLU A 123 8.25 13.61 0.62
CA GLU A 123 7.52 12.97 1.72
C GLU A 123 8.47 12.07 2.55
N LEU A 124 9.30 11.27 1.90
CA LEU A 124 10.29 10.38 2.55
C LEU A 124 11.33 11.15 3.38
N ARG A 125 11.69 12.38 2.98
CA ARG A 125 12.58 13.26 3.77
C ARG A 125 11.94 13.72 5.08
N THR A 126 10.61 13.80 5.12
CA THR A 126 9.83 14.33 6.26
C THR A 126 9.24 13.24 7.17
N ILE A 127 9.75 12.02 7.11
CA ILE A 127 9.29 10.93 8.00
C ILE A 127 9.87 11.09 9.41
N TYR A 128 9.00 10.97 10.40
CA TYR A 128 9.38 10.91 11.82
C TYR A 128 8.99 9.54 12.40
N SER A 129 9.90 8.94 13.18
CA SER A 129 9.59 7.74 13.96
C SER A 129 9.14 8.15 15.36
N LEU A 130 7.93 7.76 15.75
CA LEU A 130 7.39 7.96 17.09
C LEU A 130 7.19 6.60 17.75
N ALA A 131 7.62 6.47 19.01
CA ALA A 131 7.40 5.27 19.82
C ALA A 131 6.61 5.65 21.08
N TYR A 132 5.72 4.76 21.50
CA TYR A 132 4.98 4.90 22.75
C TYR A 132 4.80 3.52 23.39
N SER A 133 4.66 3.49 24.71
CA SER A 133 4.33 2.27 25.44
C SER A 133 2.83 2.26 25.75
N PRO A 134 2.06 1.27 25.30
CA PRO A 134 0.64 1.21 25.61
C PRO A 134 0.42 0.92 27.10
N ILE A 135 -0.59 1.58 27.70
CA ILE A 135 -0.98 1.35 29.11
C ILE A 135 -1.52 -0.08 29.28
N ASN A 136 -2.31 -0.55 28.32
CA ASN A 136 -2.76 -1.94 28.27
C ASN A 136 -1.67 -2.80 27.60
N THR A 137 -1.11 -3.77 28.30
CA THR A 137 -0.07 -4.68 27.76
C THR A 137 -0.61 -6.05 27.33
N ALA A 138 -1.92 -6.29 27.45
CA ALA A 138 -2.53 -7.56 27.07
C ALA A 138 -2.39 -7.84 25.56
N ARG A 139 -2.11 -9.09 25.21
CA ARG A 139 -2.01 -9.58 23.83
C ARG A 139 -3.27 -10.36 23.47
N ASP A 140 -4.38 -9.65 23.37
CA ASP A 140 -5.73 -10.21 23.23
C ASP A 140 -6.23 -10.30 21.77
N GLY A 141 -5.35 -10.02 20.81
CA GLY A 141 -5.66 -10.01 19.38
C GLY A 141 -6.60 -8.88 18.96
N LYS A 142 -6.90 -7.91 19.84
CA LYS A 142 -7.84 -6.82 19.52
C LYS A 142 -7.12 -5.67 18.79
N TRP A 143 -7.87 -5.01 17.92
CA TRP A 143 -7.42 -3.80 17.24
C TRP A 143 -7.28 -2.63 18.22
N ARG A 144 -6.17 -1.92 18.14
CA ARG A 144 -5.87 -0.73 18.94
C ARG A 144 -5.60 0.43 18.02
N THR A 145 -6.47 1.44 18.10
CA THR A 145 -6.36 2.64 17.25
C THR A 145 -5.26 3.56 17.77
N ILE A 146 -4.41 4.03 16.85
CA ILE A 146 -3.40 5.06 17.11
C ILE A 146 -3.90 6.38 16.49
N ARG A 147 -3.83 7.46 17.26
CA ARG A 147 -4.14 8.81 16.79
C ARG A 147 -3.00 9.75 17.15
N VAL A 148 -2.36 10.31 16.13
CA VAL A 148 -1.32 11.32 16.30
C VAL A 148 -1.94 12.71 16.13
N LYS A 149 -1.75 13.57 17.12
CA LYS A 149 -2.13 15.00 17.07
C LYS A 149 -0.86 15.83 17.15
N VAL A 150 -0.79 16.89 16.35
CA VAL A 150 0.31 17.85 16.35
C VAL A 150 -0.21 19.23 16.70
N LEU A 151 0.61 20.02 17.38
CA LEU A 151 0.25 21.38 17.80
C LEU A 151 0.36 22.41 16.67
N ARG A 152 1.12 22.08 15.61
CA ARG A 152 1.33 22.98 14.47
C ARG A 152 0.02 23.14 13.68
N PRO A 153 -0.49 24.36 13.47
CA PRO A 153 -1.65 24.57 12.63
C PRO A 153 -1.31 24.37 11.15
N GLY A 154 -2.32 23.98 10.35
CA GLY A 154 -2.20 23.89 8.89
C GLY A 154 -1.43 22.68 8.35
N VAL A 155 -1.10 21.68 9.18
CA VAL A 155 -0.43 20.46 8.72
C VAL A 155 -1.37 19.26 8.68
N ARG A 156 -1.13 18.37 7.72
CA ARG A 156 -1.81 17.07 7.62
C ARG A 156 -0.90 16.00 8.21
N VAL A 157 -1.35 15.35 9.27
CA VAL A 157 -0.63 14.22 9.87
C VAL A 157 -1.06 12.93 9.19
N LYS A 158 -0.09 12.17 8.69
CA LYS A 158 -0.27 10.77 8.33
C LYS A 158 0.47 9.92 9.33
N ALA A 159 -0.24 8.93 9.86
CA ALA A 159 0.28 7.97 10.80
C ALA A 159 -0.47 6.66 10.62
N ARG A 160 0.13 5.58 11.11
CA ARG A 160 -0.54 4.28 11.20
C ARG A 160 -1.83 4.44 11.99
N ARG A 161 -2.90 3.82 11.47
CA ARG A 161 -4.24 3.88 12.08
C ARG A 161 -4.32 3.07 13.37
N GLY A 162 -3.44 2.10 13.56
CA GLY A 162 -3.47 1.20 14.70
C GLY A 162 -2.68 -0.08 14.45
N TYR A 163 -2.84 -1.03 15.36
CA TYR A 163 -2.19 -2.33 15.33
C TYR A 163 -3.08 -3.37 16.05
N TYR A 164 -2.85 -4.65 15.77
CA TYR A 164 -3.44 -5.74 16.55
C TYR A 164 -2.53 -6.11 17.72
N ALA A 165 -3.12 -6.30 18.90
CA ALA A 165 -2.37 -6.68 20.10
C ALA A 165 -2.04 -8.19 20.10
N ARG A 166 -0.96 -8.58 19.40
CA ARG A 166 -0.46 -9.95 19.32
C ARG A 166 0.67 -10.25 20.30
#